data_AF-A0A536ALE3-F1
#
_entry.id   AF-A0A536ALE3-F1
#
_cell.length_a   1.000
_cell.length_b   1.000
_cell.length_c   1.000
_cell.angle_alpha   90.00
_cell.angle_beta   90.00
_cell.angle_gamma   90.00
#
_symmetry.space_group_name_H-M   'P 1'
#
loop_
_entity.id
_entity.type
_entity.pdbx_description
1 polymer ?
#
loop_
_entity_poly.entity_id
_entity_poly.type
_entity_poly.pdbx_seq_one_letter_code
_entity_poly.pdbx_strand_id
1 'polypeptide(L)'
;MSVYVAVKYLHILAAIVAVGSNITYGVWSVRARGNPSNVGFALKGIRFLDDRIANPAYGVVLLTGVLMAIFGFGFFHLWIIVSLVLF
;
A
#
# COMPACT_ATOMS: atom_id res chain seq x y z
N MET A 1 -11.54 -22.51 4.63
CA MET A 1 -11.00 -21.24 5.19
C MET A 1 -12.17 -20.32 5.47
N SER A 2 -12.24 -19.65 6.64
CA SER A 2 -13.34 -18.70 6.89
C SER A 2 -13.17 -17.45 6.01
N VAL A 3 -14.29 -16.78 5.69
CA VAL A 3 -14.29 -15.53 4.90
C VAL A 3 -13.39 -14.49 5.55
N TYR A 4 -13.46 -14.35 6.88
CA TYR A 4 -12.60 -13.46 7.64
C TYR A 4 -11.10 -13.74 7.43
N VAL A 5 -10.69 -15.01 7.44
CA VAL A 5 -9.28 -15.37 7.22
C VAL A 5 -8.85 -15.04 5.78
N ALA A 6 -9.71 -15.28 4.79
CA ALA A 6 -9.42 -14.91 3.40
C ALA A 6 -9.25 -13.39 3.22
N VAL A 7 -10.14 -12.58 3.82
CA VAL A 7 -10.03 -11.11 3.83
C VAL A 7 -8.74 -10.66 4.50
N LYS A 8 -8.39 -11.27 5.64
CA LYS A 8 -7.13 -10.97 6.34
C LYS A 8 -5.90 -11.27 5.49
N TYR A 9 -5.87 -12.40 4.78
CA TYR A 9 -4.77 -12.72 3.86
C TYR A 9 -4.66 -11.69 2.74
N LEU A 10 -5.78 -11.30 2.13
CA LEU A 10 -5.78 -10.29 1.06
C LEU A 10 -5.31 -8.92 1.60
N HIS A 11 -5.75 -8.54 2.79
CA HIS A 11 -5.34 -7.30 3.45
C HIS A 11 -3.83 -7.24 3.66
N ILE A 12 -3.24 -8.30 4.24
CA ILE A 12 -1.80 -8.37 4.52
C ILE A 12 -1.01 -8.37 3.20
N LEU A 13 -1.46 -9.12 2.19
CA LEU A 13 -0.82 -9.15 0.88
C LEU A 13 -0.81 -7.75 0.25
N ALA A 14 -1.95 -7.06 0.25
CA ALA A 14 -2.07 -5.71 -0.29
C ALA A 14 -1.18 -4.70 0.48
N ALA A 15 -1.12 -4.80 1.80
CA ALA A 15 -0.25 -3.96 2.62
C ALA A 15 1.24 -4.16 2.27
N ILE A 16 1.67 -5.42 2.06
CA ILE A 16 3.04 -5.72 1.64
C ILE A 16 3.32 -5.16 0.24
N VAL A 17 2.38 -5.29 -0.70
CA VAL A 17 2.53 -4.77 -2.07
C VAL A 17 2.65 -3.25 -2.06
N ALA A 18 1.79 -2.56 -1.30
CA ALA A 18 1.81 -1.11 -1.19
C ALA A 18 3.14 -0.63 -0.59
N VAL A 19 3.46 -1.07 0.63
CA VAL A 19 4.67 -0.65 1.35
C VAL A 19 5.94 -1.05 0.60
N GLY A 20 5.99 -2.28 0.07
CA GLY A 20 7.12 -2.78 -0.71
C GLY A 20 7.36 -1.96 -1.97
N SER A 21 6.31 -1.58 -2.68
CA SER A 21 6.41 -0.70 -3.85
C SER A 21 6.98 0.66 -3.46
N ASN A 22 6.43 1.32 -2.43
CA ASN A 22 6.91 2.62 -1.95
C ASN A 22 8.38 2.59 -1.50
N ILE A 23 8.84 1.52 -0.84
CA ILE A 23 10.25 1.37 -0.45
C ILE A 23 11.17 1.40 -1.68
N THR A 24 10.73 0.81 -2.81
CA THR A 24 11.55 0.80 -4.02
C THR A 24 11.80 2.20 -4.59
N TYR A 25 10.91 3.18 -4.35
CA TYR A 25 11.06 4.53 -4.91
C TYR A 25 12.35 5.21 -4.45
N GLY A 26 12.74 4.97 -3.19
CA GLY A 26 14.02 5.45 -2.66
C GLY A 26 15.20 4.84 -3.40
N VAL A 27 15.17 3.53 -3.67
CA VAL A 27 16.23 2.83 -4.42
C VAL A 27 16.36 3.39 -5.83
N TRP A 28 15.23 3.57 -6.53
CA TRP A 28 15.19 4.14 -7.87
C TRP A 28 15.74 5.58 -7.89
N SER A 29 15.34 6.39 -6.91
CA SER A 29 15.81 7.76 -6.76
C SER A 29 17.33 7.82 -6.51
N VAL A 30 17.85 7.01 -5.57
CA VAL A 30 19.28 6.96 -5.25
C VAL A 30 20.10 6.54 -6.47
N ARG A 31 19.66 5.50 -7.19
CA ARG A 31 20.33 4.97 -8.38
C ARG A 31 20.33 5.95 -9.56
N ALA A 32 19.28 6.75 -9.70
CA ALA A 32 19.15 7.70 -10.81
C ALA A 32 19.98 8.98 -10.61
N ARG A 33 20.31 9.37 -9.37
CA ARG A 33 21.05 10.62 -9.07
C ARG A 33 22.43 10.72 -9.73
N GLY A 34 23.10 9.59 -9.97
CA GLY A 34 24.46 9.57 -10.53
C GLY A 34 24.55 9.93 -12.01
N ASN A 35 23.43 9.94 -12.74
CA ASN A 35 23.41 10.33 -14.15
C ASN A 35 22.07 11.02 -14.50
N PRO A 36 22.06 12.31 -14.86
CA PRO A 36 20.84 13.05 -15.22
C PRO A 36 19.98 12.38 -16.30
N SER A 37 20.57 11.61 -17.23
CA SER A 37 19.82 10.90 -18.27
C SER A 37 18.89 9.81 -17.71
N ASN A 38 19.19 9.25 -16.53
CA ASN A 38 18.41 8.19 -15.91
C ASN A 38 17.21 8.72 -15.10
N VAL A 39 17.21 9.99 -14.72
CA VAL A 39 16.20 10.59 -13.83
C VAL A 39 14.81 10.51 -14.45
N GLY A 40 14.68 10.85 -15.74
CA GLY A 40 13.39 10.83 -16.42
C GLY A 40 12.78 9.43 -16.51
N PHE A 41 13.60 8.40 -16.79
CA PHE A 41 13.15 7.01 -16.78
C PHE A 41 12.75 6.58 -15.36
N ALA A 42 13.55 6.91 -14.36
CA ALA A 42 13.30 6.51 -12.99
C ALA A 42 12.01 7.11 -12.43
N LEU A 43 11.77 8.40 -12.64
CA LEU A 43 10.55 9.07 -12.19
C LEU A 43 9.29 8.53 -12.89
N LYS A 44 9.37 8.21 -14.18
CA LYS A 44 8.26 7.56 -14.90
C LYS A 44 7.99 6.15 -14.35
N GLY A 45 9.04 5.39 -14.03
CA GLY A 45 8.92 4.08 -13.41
C GLY A 45 8.28 4.14 -12.02
N ILE A 46 8.74 5.06 -11.17
CA ILE A 46 8.13 5.34 -9.85
C ILE A 46 6.66 5.70 -10.01
N ARG A 47 6.33 6.62 -10.91
CA ARG A 47 4.94 7.03 -11.17
C ARG A 47 4.07 5.86 -11.63
N PHE A 48 4.59 5.00 -12.50
CA PHE A 48 3.85 3.80 -12.92
C PHE A 48 3.58 2.87 -11.73
N LEU A 49 4.60 2.60 -10.90
CA LEU A 49 4.44 1.78 -9.71
C LEU A 49 3.45 2.40 -8.72
N ASP A 50 3.47 3.72 -8.54
CA ASP A 50 2.55 4.44 -7.66
C ASP A 50 1.10 4.36 -8.19
N ASP A 51 0.88 4.78 -9.43
CA ASP A 51 -0.44 4.85 -10.05
C ASP A 51 -1.09 3.48 -10.27
N ARG A 52 -0.29 2.43 -10.53
CA ARG A 52 -0.81 1.11 -10.96
C ARG A 52 -0.63 -0.01 -9.96
N ILE A 53 0.25 0.14 -8.96
CA ILE A 53 0.54 -0.92 -7.98
C ILE A 53 0.25 -0.44 -6.56
N ALA A 54 0.92 0.62 -6.10
CA ALA A 54 0.82 1.05 -4.71
C ALA A 54 -0.56 1.64 -4.37
N ASN A 55 -1.05 2.61 -5.15
CA ASN A 55 -2.34 3.25 -4.88
C ASN A 55 -3.53 2.26 -4.95
N PRO A 56 -3.59 1.35 -5.95
CA PRO A 56 -4.59 0.28 -5.94
C PRO A 56 -4.46 -0.65 -4.72
N ALA A 57 -3.24 -1.01 -4.32
CA ALA A 57 -3.02 -1.85 -3.16
C ALA A 57 -3.46 -1.17 -1.85
N TYR A 58 -3.17 0.13 -1.67
CA TYR A 58 -3.74 0.92 -0.57
C TYR A 58 -5.27 0.85 -0.59
N GLY A 59 -5.91 1.04 -1.74
CA GLY A 59 -7.37 0.91 -1.87
C GLY A 59 -7.89 -0.44 -1.37
N VAL A 60 -7.21 -1.54 -1.72
CA VAL A 60 -7.55 -2.88 -1.21
C VAL A 60 -7.34 -2.98 0.30
N VAL A 61 -6.27 -2.40 0.85
CA VAL A 61 -6.02 -2.35 2.31
C VAL A 61 -7.16 -1.64 3.03
N LEU A 62 -7.61 -0.47 2.58
CA LEU A 62 -8.74 0.24 3.18
C LEU A 62 -10.00 -0.62 3.17
N LEU A 63 -10.40 -1.11 1.99
CA LEU A 63 -11.63 -1.87 1.84
C LEU A 63 -11.62 -3.12 2.73
N THR A 64 -10.53 -3.89 2.70
CA THR A 64 -10.41 -5.10 3.51
C THR A 64 -10.30 -4.81 5.01
N GLY A 65 -9.65 -3.70 5.40
CA GLY A 65 -9.57 -3.25 6.79
C GLY A 65 -10.94 -2.88 7.35
N VAL A 66 -11.74 -2.13 6.59
CA VAL A 66 -13.12 -1.78 6.93
C VAL A 66 -13.98 -3.05 7.08
N LEU A 67 -13.87 -4.00 6.15
CA LEU A 67 -14.60 -5.28 6.27
C LEU A 67 -14.21 -6.05 7.54
N MET A 68 -12.92 -6.11 7.89
CA MET A 68 -12.48 -6.76 9.13
C MET A 68 -12.97 -6.03 10.39
N ALA A 69 -13.06 -4.70 10.36
CA ALA A 69 -13.64 -3.92 11.46
C ALA A 69 -15.14 -4.23 11.64
N ILE A 70 -15.90 -4.37 10.55
CA ILE A 70 -17.33 -4.73 10.59
C ILE A 70 -17.53 -6.13 11.17
N PHE A 71 -16.73 -7.12 10.76
CA PHE A 71 -16.95 -8.52 11.12
C PHE A 71 -16.24 -9.01 12.38
N GLY A 72 -15.20 -8.30 12.83
CA GLY A 72 -14.31 -8.78 13.90
C GLY A 72 -14.23 -7.86 15.10
N PHE A 73 -13.64 -6.67 14.91
CA PHE A 73 -13.13 -5.85 16.02
C PHE A 73 -13.99 -4.63 16.38
N GLY A 74 -14.91 -4.20 15.51
CA GLY A 74 -15.54 -2.89 15.62
C GLY A 74 -14.58 -1.74 15.28
N PHE A 75 -15.09 -0.51 15.18
CA PHE A 75 -14.34 0.65 14.68
C PHE A 75 -13.66 1.49 15.77
N PHE A 76 -14.09 1.38 17.03
CA PHE A 76 -13.72 2.34 18.09
C PHE A 76 -12.38 2.06 18.78
N HIS A 77 -11.56 1.16 18.22
CA HIS A 77 -10.19 1.02 18.67
C HIS A 77 -9.33 2.16 18.12
N LEU A 78 -8.55 2.80 18.99
CA LEU A 78 -7.72 3.97 18.63
C LEU A 78 -6.88 3.75 17.37
N TRP A 79 -6.26 2.57 17.22
CA TRP A 79 -5.42 2.26 16.06
C TRP A 79 -6.23 2.18 14.75
N ILE A 80 -7.49 1.75 14.78
CA ILE A 80 -8.38 1.75 13.61
C ILE A 80 -8.77 3.18 13.25
N ILE A 81 -9.16 3.99 14.23
CA ILE A 81 -9.51 5.40 14.03
C ILE A 81 -8.33 6.15 13.40
N VAL A 82 -7.13 6.01 13.97
CA VAL A 82 -5.91 6.62 13.43
C VAL A 82 -5.63 6.13 12.02
N SER A 83 -5.78 4.83 11.75
CA SER A 83 -5.54 4.26 10.42
C SER A 83 -6.51 4.82 9.37
N LEU A 84 -7.77 5.05 9.73
CA LEU A 84 -8.78 5.64 8.84
C LEU A 84 -8.55 7.13 8.57
N VAL A 85 -8.03 7.87 9.56
CA VAL A 85 -7.70 9.31 9.41
C VAL A 85 -6.46 9.51 8.53
N LEU A 86 -5.50 8.58 8.61
CA LEU A 86 -4.24 8.65 7.84
C LEU A 86 -4.36 8.16 6.40
N PHE A 87 -5.48 7.54 6.04
CA PHE A 87 -5.71 6.96 4.71
C PHE A 87 -6.22 8.02 3.72
#